data_AF-A0AAV0NU94-F1
#
_entry.id   AF-A0AAV0NU94-F1
#
_cell.length_a   1.000
_cell.length_b   1.000
_cell.length_c   1.000
_cell.angle_alpha   90.00
_cell.angle_beta   90.00
_cell.angle_gamma   90.00
#
_symmetry.space_group_name_H-M   'P 1'
#
loop_
_entity.id
_entity.type
_entity.pdbx_description
1 polymer ?
#
loop_
_entity_poly.entity_id
_entity_poly.type
_entity_poly.pdbx_seq_one_letter_code
_entity_poly.pdbx_strand_id
1 'polypeptide(L)' 'MYALASQQDVAFLMLLNFSFLEDIIYNGNALSVVLASRIAEDVREMPVISDVVEGMHWQRE' A
#
# COMPACT_ATOMS: atom_id res chain seq x y z
N MET A 1 3.36 2.19 8.13
CA MET A 1 4.58 2.48 8.91
C MET A 1 5.68 2.97 7.97
N TYR A 2 6.56 3.86 8.43
CA TYR A 2 7.72 4.31 7.66
C TYR A 2 8.96 4.43 8.57
N ALA A 3 10.16 4.25 8.00
CA ALA A 3 11.43 4.37 8.70
C ALA A 3 12.50 5.00 7.79
N LEU A 4 13.44 5.75 8.37
CA LEU A 4 14.62 6.22 7.61
C LEU A 4 15.49 5.02 7.21
N ALA A 5 15.88 4.96 5.94
CA ALA A 5 16.52 3.78 5.35
C ALA A 5 17.88 4.08 4.70
N SER A 6 18.35 5.33 4.72
CA SER A 6 19.65 5.72 4.17
C SER A 6 20.40 6.61 5.15
N GLN A 7 21.73 6.48 5.17
CA GLN A 7 22.64 7.28 6.00
C GLN A 7 23.19 8.50 5.26
N GLN A 8 23.18 8.47 3.92
CA GLN A 8 23.77 9.50 3.08
C GLN A 8 22.71 10.47 2.53
N ASP A 9 21.49 9.98 2.28
CA ASP A 9 20.39 10.73 1.68
C ASP A 9 19.10 10.54 2.48
N VAL A 10 18.14 11.47 2.36
CA VAL A 10 16.81 11.31 2.96
C VAL A 10 15.96 10.33 2.16
N ALA A 11 16.00 9.06 2.58
CA ALA A 11 15.20 7.98 2.01
C ALA A 11 14.43 7.23 3.10
N PHE A 12 13.24 6.76 2.76
CA PHE A 12 12.35 6.04 3.67
C PHE A 12 12.05 4.64 3.17
N LEU A 13 12.11 3.65 4.06
CA LEU A 13 11.44 2.38 3.86
C LEU A 13 9.98 2.53 4.32
N MET A 14 9.04 2.21 3.43
CA MET A 14 7.61 2.35 3.66
C MET A 14 6.94 0.98 3.59
N LEU A 15 6.07 0.73 4.57
CA LEU A 15 5.15 -0.40 4.63
C LEU A 15 3.73 0.17 4.77
N LEU A 16 3.00 0.20 3.67
CA LEU A 16 1.71 0.88 3.55
C LEU A 16 0.62 -0.10 3.12
N ASN A 17 -0.54 0.01 3.76
CA ASN A 17 -1.76 -0.69 3.38
C ASN A 17 -2.81 0.36 3.04
N PHE A 18 -3.32 0.34 1.82
CA PHE A 18 -4.42 1.18 1.36
C PHE A 18 -5.71 0.37 1.45
N SER A 19 -6.61 0.76 2.37
CA SER A 19 -7.93 0.15 2.50
C SER A 19 -8.96 0.99 1.75
N PHE A 20 -9.78 0.34 0.94
CA PHE A 20 -10.84 1.00 0.17
C PHE A 20 -12.14 0.96 0.96
N LEU A 21 -12.73 2.13 1.23
CA LEU A 21 -13.89 2.29 2.13
C LEU A 21 -15.22 2.53 1.40
N GLU A 22 -15.20 3.01 0.15
CA GLU A 22 -16.39 3.57 -0.51
C GLU A 22 -16.96 2.72 -1.66
N ASP A 23 -16.20 1.78 -2.23
CA ASP A 23 -16.67 0.97 -3.35
C ASP A 23 -17.20 -0.39 -2.89
N ILE A 24 -18.48 -0.70 -3.18
CA ILE A 24 -19.12 -2.01 -2.88
C ILE A 24 -18.30 -3.20 -3.43
N ILE A 25 -17.58 -2.98 -4.54
CA ILE A 25 -16.81 -4.02 -5.25
C ILE A 25 -15.43 -4.30 -4.63
N TYR A 26 -14.90 -3.36 -3.84
CA TYR A 26 -13.59 -3.45 -3.18
C TYR A 26 -13.69 -3.26 -1.67
N ASN A 27 -14.91 -3.27 -1.13
CA ASN A 27 -15.16 -3.03 0.28
C ASN A 27 -14.53 -4.15 1.12
N GLY A 28 -13.60 -3.79 1.99
CA GLY A 28 -12.80 -4.75 2.76
C GLY A 28 -11.51 -5.21 2.07
N ASN A 29 -11.22 -4.76 0.84
CA ASN A 29 -9.95 -5.04 0.20
C ASN A 29 -8.86 -4.05 0.66
N ALA A 30 -7.63 -4.56 0.77
CA ALA A 30 -6.47 -3.76 1.12
C ALA A 30 -5.28 -4.04 0.21
N LEU A 31 -4.72 -2.99 -0.37
CA LEU A 31 -3.57 -3.06 -1.25
C LEU A 31 -2.30 -2.73 -0.47
N SER A 32 -1.37 -3.66 -0.45
CA SER A 32 -0.15 -3.57 0.37
C SER A 32 1.08 -3.25 -0.49
N VAL A 33 1.89 -2.30 -0.02
CA VAL A 33 3.09 -1.80 -0.70
C VAL A 33 4.29 -1.84 0.26
N VAL A 34 5.43 -2.33 -0.25
CA VAL A 34 6.74 -2.25 0.39
C VAL A 34 7.72 -1.55 -0.54
N LEU A 35 8.28 -0.42 -0.10
CA LEU A 35 9.16 0.38 -0.95
C LEU A 35 10.24 1.12 -0.16
N ALA A 36 11.45 1.19 -0.73
CA ALA A 36 12.44 2.19 -0.39
C ALA A 36 12.30 3.43 -1.30
N SER A 37 11.83 4.54 -0.74
CA SER A 37 11.46 5.77 -1.43
C SER A 37 12.45 6.89 -1.12
N ARG A 38 13.02 7.52 -2.15
CA ARG A 38 13.89 8.70 -2.02
C ARG A 38 13.03 9.96 -2.17
N ILE A 39 12.93 10.80 -1.14
CA ILE A 39 11.98 11.94 -1.15
C ILE A 39 12.28 12.96 -2.25
N ALA A 40 13.54 13.10 -2.65
CA ALA A 40 13.97 14.06 -3.66
C ALA A 40 13.54 13.71 -5.10
N GLU A 41 12.94 12.54 -5.33
CA GLU A 41 12.42 12.14 -6.64
C GLU A 41 10.99 12.66 -6.86
N ASP A 42 10.76 13.35 -7.98
CA ASP A 42 9.45 13.91 -8.35
C ASP A 42 8.39 12.83 -8.61
N VAL A 43 8.80 11.68 -9.13
CA VAL A 43 7.95 10.51 -9.37
C VAL A 43 8.64 9.29 -8.79
N ARG A 44 7.88 8.43 -8.09
CA ARG A 44 8.40 7.24 -7.42
C ARG A 44 7.56 6.02 -7.74
N GLU A 45 8.21 4.94 -8.16
CA GLU A 45 7.56 3.67 -8.37
C GLU A 45 7.23 3.00 -7.03
N MET A 46 5.99 2.55 -6.87
CA MET A 46 5.52 1.84 -5.68
C MET A 46 5.05 0.43 -6.07
N PRO A 47 5.86 -0.63 -5.84
CA PRO A 47 5.47 -1.97 -6.21
C PRO A 47 4.38 -2.49 -5.28
N VAL A 48 3.30 -2.97 -5.89
CA VAL A 48 2.23 -3.68 -5.19
C VAL A 48 2.70 -5.09 -4.90
N ILE A 49 2.75 -5.47 -3.62
CA ILE A 49 3.28 -6.77 -3.20
C ILE A 49 2.17 -7.77 -2.84
N SER A 50 0.98 -7.30 -2.48
CA SER A 50 -0.14 -8.15 -2.12
C SER A 50 -1.46 -7.37 -2.19
N ASP A 51 -2.52 -8.09 -2.55
CA ASP A 51 -3.91 -7.69 -2.37
C ASP A 51 -4.53 -8.62 -1.32
N VAL A 52 -5.19 -8.05 -0.33
CA VAL A 52 -5.93 -8.79 0.70
C VAL A 52 -7.40 -8.57 0.43
N VAL A 53 -8.13 -9.66 0.15
CA VAL A 53 -9.60 -9.65 0.05
C VAL A 53 -10.16 -10.12 1.38
N GLU A 54 -10.67 -9.21 2.20
CA GLU A 54 -11.40 -9.58 3.42
C GLU A 54 -12.91 -9.63 3.11
N GLY A 55 -13.44 -10.85 2.97
CA GLY A 55 -14.87 -11.13 3.11
C GLY A 55 -15.79 -10.71 1.96
N MET A 56 -15.64 -11.31 0.77
CA MET A 56 -16.75 -11.41 -0.18
C MET A 56 -17.86 -12.33 0.39
N HIS A 57 -18.75 -11.77 1.20
CA HIS A 57 -20.04 -12.40 1.50
C HIS A 57 -20.95 -12.29 0.26
N TRP A 58 -20.85 -13.27 -0.64
CA TRP A 58 -21.87 -13.49 -1.65
C TRP A 58 -23.14 -14.00 -0.96
N GLN A 59 -24.06 -13.09 -0.60
CA GLN A 59 -25.46 -13.46 -0.44
C GLN A 59 -25.96 -13.85 -1.84
N ARG A 60 -25.94 -15.16 -2.14
CA ARG A 60 -26.68 -15.70 -3.27
C ARG A 60 -28.17 -15.72 -2.89
N GLU A 61 -28.96 -14.95 -3.61
CA GLU A 61 -30.40 -15.15 -3.73
C GLU A 61 -30.73 -16.49 -4.41
#